data_AF-A0A0U2GJY6-F1
#
_entry.id   AF-A0A0U2GJY6-F1
#
_cell.length_a   1.000
_cell.length_b   1.000
_cell.length_c   1.000
_cell.angle_alpha   90.00
_cell.angle_beta   90.00
_cell.angle_gamma   90.00
#
_symmetry.space_group_name_H-M   'P 1'
#
loop_
_entity.id
_entity.type
_entity.pdbx_description
1 polymer ?
#
loop_
_entity_poly.entity_id
_entity_poly.type
_entity_poly.pdbx_seq_one_letter_code
_entity_poly.pdbx_strand_id
1 'polypeptide(L)'
;MIITDTLSNLFSKIKNGSLVKKSKIVHQKSKQSINILNLLIKEGFIKSYKINSKNQLDIYLKYRKNKAVINDIKRLSKPGKRLYITNNDLYKKKQDFILFQHQWVF
;
A
#
# COMPACT_ATOMS: atom_id res chain seq x y z
N MET A 1 -15.44 2.93 16.34
CA MET A 1 -14.49 1.92 15.79
C MET A 1 -13.08 2.44 15.98
N ILE A 2 -12.24 1.76 16.78
CA ILE A 2 -10.85 2.18 17.01
C ILE A 2 -10.02 1.73 15.81
N ILE A 3 -9.36 2.69 15.14
CA ILE A 3 -8.43 2.39 14.05
C ILE A 3 -7.13 1.92 14.70
N THR A 4 -6.99 0.61 14.87
CA THR A 4 -5.78 0.01 15.48
C THR A 4 -4.64 -0.18 14.48
N ASP A 5 -4.94 -0.20 13.17
CA ASP A 5 -3.95 -0.49 12.13
C ASP A 5 -4.06 0.49 10.95
N THR A 6 -3.14 1.44 10.91
CA THR A 6 -3.10 2.53 9.91
C THR A 6 -2.82 2.02 8.50
N LEU A 7 -1.98 0.98 8.36
CA LEU A 7 -1.63 0.38 7.07
C LEU A 7 -2.78 -0.41 6.45
N SER A 8 -3.47 -1.21 7.26
CA SER A 8 -4.64 -1.96 6.82
C SER A 8 -5.72 -1.00 6.32
N ASN A 9 -5.92 0.13 7.00
CA ASN A 9 -6.83 1.18 6.57
C ASN A 9 -6.39 1.82 5.23
N LEU A 10 -5.08 2.06 5.03
CA LEU A 10 -4.55 2.57 3.74
C LEU A 10 -4.87 1.61 2.60
N PHE A 11 -4.57 0.32 2.75
CA PHE A 11 -4.81 -0.69 1.72
C PHE A 11 -6.29 -0.85 1.40
N SER A 12 -7.15 -0.87 2.42
CA SER A 12 -8.61 -0.90 2.23
C SER A 12 -9.10 0.33 1.45
N LYS A 13 -8.59 1.53 1.74
CA LYS A 13 -8.95 2.74 0.98
C LYS A 13 -8.50 2.70 -0.47
N ILE A 14 -7.30 2.18 -0.75
CA ILE A 14 -6.79 2.01 -2.12
C ILE A 14 -7.67 1.01 -2.89
N LYS A 15 -7.96 -0.14 -2.29
CA LYS A 15 -8.80 -1.18 -2.89
C LYS A 15 -10.20 -0.65 -3.18
N ASN A 16 -10.86 -0.08 -2.16
CA ASN A 16 -12.21 0.44 -2.29
C ASN A 16 -12.26 1.60 -3.30
N GLY A 17 -11.29 2.51 -3.26
CA GLY A 17 -11.18 3.61 -4.22
C GLY A 17 -11.03 3.13 -5.66
N SER A 18 -10.26 2.07 -5.87
CA SER A 18 -10.05 1.45 -7.18
C SER A 18 -11.32 0.76 -7.70
N LEU A 19 -12.05 0.06 -6.82
CA LEU A 19 -13.31 -0.62 -7.16
C LEU A 19 -14.39 0.37 -7.62
N VAL A 20 -14.53 1.51 -6.94
CA VAL A 20 -15.49 2.55 -7.30
C VAL A 20 -14.93 3.57 -8.32
N LYS A 21 -13.77 3.27 -8.93
CA LYS A 21 -13.11 4.09 -9.97
C LYS A 21 -12.86 5.56 -9.56
N LYS A 22 -12.55 5.81 -8.29
CA LYS A 22 -12.17 7.16 -7.82
C LYS A 22 -10.83 7.57 -8.41
N SER A 23 -10.72 8.83 -8.83
CA SER A 23 -9.44 9.41 -9.27
C SER A 23 -8.47 9.62 -8.10
N LYS A 24 -9.02 9.93 -6.92
CA LYS A 24 -8.27 10.29 -5.70
C LYS A 24 -8.89 9.67 -4.44
N ILE A 25 -8.05 9.29 -3.50
CA ILE A 25 -8.44 8.94 -2.13
C ILE A 25 -7.69 9.79 -1.11
N VAL A 26 -8.24 9.92 0.10
CA VAL A 26 -7.64 10.69 1.19
C VAL A 26 -7.33 9.77 2.37
N HIS A 27 -6.11 9.84 2.88
CA HIS A 27 -5.64 9.07 4.03
C HIS A 27 -4.83 9.94 5.01
N GLN A 28 -4.76 9.55 6.28
CA GLN A 28 -3.97 10.31 7.26
C GLN A 28 -2.47 10.15 6.97
N LYS A 29 -1.69 11.20 7.18
CA LYS A 29 -0.24 11.13 7.00
C LYS A 29 0.40 10.29 8.11
N SER A 30 1.21 9.31 7.70
CA SER A 30 2.08 8.56 8.59
C SER A 30 3.39 8.24 7.87
N LYS A 31 4.50 8.06 8.61
CA LYS A 31 5.80 7.70 8.02
C LYS A 31 5.72 6.38 7.24
N GLN A 32 5.00 5.40 7.78
CA GLN A 32 4.81 4.11 7.13
C GLN A 32 3.97 4.23 5.84
N SER A 33 2.89 5.03 5.88
CA SER A 33 2.05 5.28 4.70
C SER A 33 2.86 5.94 3.57
N ILE A 34 3.71 6.92 3.91
CA ILE A 34 4.58 7.60 2.92
C ILE A 34 5.55 6.61 2.28
N ASN A 35 6.25 5.79 3.07
CA ASN A 35 7.20 4.81 2.54
C ASN A 35 6.55 3.83 1.57
N ILE A 36 5.34 3.34 1.90
CA ILE A 36 4.59 2.45 1.03
C ILE A 36 4.13 3.16 -0.25
N LEU A 37 3.66 4.39 -0.15
CA LEU A 37 3.24 5.15 -1.34
C LEU A 37 4.41 5.44 -2.29
N ASN A 38 5.59 5.78 -1.76
CA ASN A 38 6.80 5.95 -2.57
C ASN A 38 7.12 4.68 -3.37
N LEU A 39 7.00 3.53 -2.71
CA LEU A 39 7.25 2.23 -3.34
C LEU A 39 6.18 1.90 -4.39
N LEU A 40 4.90 2.15 -4.10
CA LEU A 40 3.82 1.98 -5.07
C LEU A 40 3.96 2.91 -6.29
N ILE A 41 4.53 4.11 -6.13
CA ILE A 41 4.87 4.99 -7.25
C ILE A 41 6.01 4.39 -8.07
N LYS A 42 7.08 3.94 -7.40
CA LYS A 42 8.27 3.36 -8.04
C LYS A 42 7.93 2.15 -8.92
N GLU A 43 7.09 1.26 -8.40
CA GLU A 43 6.58 0.09 -9.15
C GLU A 43 5.47 0.45 -10.15
N GLY A 44 5.00 1.71 -10.16
CA GLY A 44 4.02 2.21 -11.12
C GLY A 44 2.57 1.79 -10.86
N PHE A 45 2.23 1.38 -9.63
CA PHE A 45 0.89 0.98 -9.18
C PHE A 45 -0.04 2.17 -8.95
N ILE A 46 0.47 3.27 -8.40
CA ILE A 46 -0.27 4.53 -8.25
C ILE A 46 0.34 5.62 -9.13
N LYS A 47 -0.39 6.72 -9.35
CA LYS A 47 0.09 7.82 -10.20
C LYS A 47 1.02 8.75 -9.42
N SER A 48 0.55 9.22 -8.27
CA SER A 48 1.30 10.10 -7.36
C SER A 48 0.53 10.27 -6.05
N TYR A 49 1.12 10.94 -5.06
CA TYR A 49 0.39 11.48 -3.92
C TYR A 49 0.82 12.92 -3.64
N LYS A 50 -0.01 13.68 -2.92
CA LYS A 50 0.29 15.01 -2.40
C LYS A 50 -0.08 15.11 -0.93
N ILE A 51 0.61 15.96 -0.18
CA ILE A 51 0.21 16.32 1.18
C ILE A 51 -0.67 17.56 1.07
N ASN A 52 -1.90 17.48 1.58
CA ASN A 52 -2.83 18.60 1.56
C ASN A 52 -2.65 19.52 2.78
N SER A 53 -3.34 20.67 2.79
CA SER A 53 -3.26 21.67 3.87
C SER A 53 -3.68 21.15 5.25
N LYS A 54 -4.47 20.07 5.31
CA LYS A 54 -4.87 19.38 6.55
C LYS A 54 -3.87 18.30 6.99
N ASN A 55 -2.67 18.30 6.43
CA ASN A 55 -1.61 17.31 6.69
C ASN A 55 -2.08 15.86 6.42
N GLN A 56 -2.92 15.67 5.40
CA GLN A 56 -3.38 14.36 4.92
C GLN A 56 -2.77 14.04 3.56
N LEU A 57 -2.79 12.76 3.20
CA LEU A 57 -2.28 12.21 1.95
C LEU A 57 -3.42 12.09 0.94
N ASP A 58 -3.33 12.91 -0.10
CA ASP A 58 -4.15 12.87 -1.30
C ASP A 58 -3.47 11.93 -2.30
N ILE A 59 -3.99 10.72 -2.47
CA ILE A 59 -3.37 9.67 -3.28
C ILE A 59 -4.14 9.54 -4.60
N TYR A 60 -3.42 9.66 -5.73
CA TYR A 60 -3.98 9.56 -7.07
C TYR A 60 -3.82 8.16 -7.63
N LEU A 61 -4.96 7.51 -7.91
CA LEU A 61 -4.99 6.15 -8.41
C LEU A 61 -4.71 6.12 -9.92
N LYS A 62 -4.06 5.05 -10.38
CA LYS A 62 -3.71 4.85 -11.79
C LYS A 62 -4.62 3.78 -12.40
N TYR A 63 -5.14 4.08 -13.57
CA TYR A 63 -5.99 3.17 -14.36
C TYR A 63 -5.37 2.96 -15.73
N ARG A 64 -5.45 1.74 -16.26
CA ARG A 64 -5.04 1.38 -17.63
C ARG A 64 -6.18 0.62 -18.29
N LYS A 65 -6.59 1.03 -19.49
CA LYS A 65 -7.68 0.40 -20.26
C LYS A 65 -8.95 0.16 -19.41
N ASN A 66 -9.38 1.19 -18.67
CA ASN A 66 -10.53 1.14 -17.74
C ASN A 66 -10.45 0.15 -16.57
N LYS A 67 -9.30 -0.50 -16.36
CA LYS A 67 -9.02 -1.37 -15.20
C LYS A 67 -8.07 -0.65 -14.24
N ALA A 68 -8.29 -0.83 -12.94
CA ALA A 68 -7.35 -0.36 -11.93
C ALA A 68 -6.02 -1.10 -12.13
N VAL A 69 -4.90 -0.38 -12.03
CA VAL A 69 -3.57 -1.04 -12.08
C VAL A 69 -3.36 -1.93 -10.85
N ILE A 70 -4.01 -1.59 -9.75
CA ILE A 70 -4.06 -2.37 -8.52
C ILE A 70 -5.34 -3.22 -8.54
N ASN A 71 -5.21 -4.51 -8.80
CA ASN A 71 -6.33 -5.46 -8.75
C ASN A 71 -6.60 -5.96 -7.33
N ASP A 72 -5.56 -6.36 -6.59
CA ASP A 72 -5.69 -6.83 -5.22
C ASP A 72 -4.48 -6.45 -4.38
N ILE A 73 -4.73 -6.10 -3.12
CA ILE A 73 -3.70 -5.83 -2.12
C ILE A 73 -4.02 -6.70 -0.91
N LYS A 74 -3.11 -7.62 -0.59
CA LYS A 74 -3.21 -8.47 0.59
C LYS A 74 -2.10 -8.13 1.57
N ARG A 75 -2.48 -7.93 2.83
CA ARG A 75 -1.53 -7.77 3.92
C ARG A 75 -1.24 -9.13 4.57
N LEU A 76 0.04 -9.49 4.62
CA LEU A 76 0.50 -10.78 5.13
C LEU A 76 0.68 -10.78 6.67
N SER A 77 1.34 -9.76 7.22
CA SER A 77 1.54 -9.63 8.68
C SER A 77 0.36 -8.89 9.30
N LYS A 78 -0.24 -9.40 10.38
CA LYS A 78 -1.39 -8.78 11.07
C LYS A 78 -1.04 -8.55 12.55
N PRO A 79 -1.63 -7.55 13.24
CA PRO A 79 -1.30 -7.26 14.63
C PRO A 79 -1.52 -8.46 15.56
N GLY A 80 -2.59 -9.24 15.35
CA GLY A 80 -2.85 -10.47 16.11
C GLY A 80 -2.03 -11.70 15.68
N LYS A 81 -1.30 -11.62 14.56
CA LYS A 81 -0.43 -12.69 14.07
C LYS A 81 0.70 -12.09 13.25
N ARG A 82 1.76 -11.66 13.95
CA ARG A 82 2.96 -11.12 13.29
C ARG A 82 3.68 -12.24 12.57
N LEU A 83 3.99 -11.99 11.30
CA LEU A 83 4.67 -12.94 10.45
C LEU A 83 6.08 -12.43 10.21
N TYR A 84 7.07 -13.18 10.72
CA TYR A 84 8.48 -12.93 10.53
C TYR A 84 9.01 -13.94 9.51
N ILE A 85 9.66 -13.46 8.46
CA ILE A 85 10.14 -14.29 7.35
C ILE A 85 11.66 -14.25 7.36
N THR A 86 12.31 -15.42 7.32
CA THR A 86 13.76 -15.49 7.18
C THR A 86 14.18 -15.22 5.73
N ASN A 87 15.43 -14.80 5.50
CA ASN A 87 15.88 -14.45 4.15
C ASN A 87 15.70 -15.61 3.15
N ASN A 88 15.90 -16.86 3.59
CA ASN A 88 15.72 -18.04 2.76
C ASN A 88 14.27 -18.24 2.30
N ASP A 89 13.30 -17.91 3.17
CA ASP A 89 11.88 -18.05 2.88
C ASP A 89 11.34 -16.95 1.95
N LEU A 90 12.01 -15.78 1.89
CA LEU A 90 11.64 -14.71 0.96
C LEU A 90 11.82 -15.13 -0.50
N TYR A 91 12.90 -15.85 -0.82
CA TYR A 91 13.19 -16.28 -2.19
C TYR A 91 12.26 -17.40 -2.68
N LYS A 92 11.84 -18.30 -1.78
CA LYS A 92 10.89 -19.39 -2.12
C LYS A 92 9.50 -18.88 -2.48
N LYS A 93 9.06 -17.74 -1.94
CA LYS A 93 7.69 -17.21 -2.13
C LYS A 93 7.53 -16.19 -3.26
N LYS A 94 8.60 -15.92 -4.03
CA LYS A 94 8.63 -14.88 -5.08
C LYS A 94 7.59 -15.05 -6.20
N GLN A 95 7.02 -16.24 -6.39
CA GLN A 95 6.18 -16.54 -7.56
C GLN A 95 4.76 -15.93 -7.49
N ASP A 96 4.20 -15.67 -6.30
CA ASP A 96 2.80 -15.18 -6.17
C ASP A 96 2.64 -13.84 -5.44
N PHE A 97 3.67 -13.32 -4.77
CA PHE A 97 3.53 -12.15 -3.89
C PHE A 97 4.65 -11.13 -4.10
N ILE A 98 4.27 -9.88 -4.39
CA ILE A 98 5.20 -8.74 -4.34
C ILE A 98 5.52 -8.47 -2.87
N LEU A 99 6.57 -9.12 -2.38
CA LEU A 99 7.17 -8.82 -1.09
C LEU A 99 8.00 -7.55 -1.25
N PHE A 100 7.49 -6.46 -0.71
CA PHE A 100 8.19 -5.18 -0.65
C PHE A 100 9.36 -5.28 0.33
N GLN A 101 10.51 -5.71 -0.18
CA GLN A 101 11.77 -5.74 0.55
C GLN A 101 12.34 -4.31 0.57
N HIS A 102 12.13 -3.57 1.67
CA HIS A 102 13.03 -2.49 2.00
C HIS A 102 14.06 -3.07 2.98
N GLN A 103 15.29 -3.18 2.49
CA GLN A 103 16.47 -3.48 3.29
C GLN A 103 16.46 -2.66 4.58
N TRP A 104 16.53 -3.35 5.71
CA TRP A 104 17.24 -2.85 6.88
C TRP A 104 18.49 -3.70 6.95
N VAL A 105 19.62 -3.09 6.61
CA VAL A 105 20.96 -3.64 6.79
C VAL A 105 21.60 -2.75 7.85
N PHE A 106 21.84 -3.39 9.01
CA PHE A 106 22.50 -2.97 10.25
C PHE A 106 21.92 -1.78 11.03
#